data_AF-A0A7C6NAA1-F1
#
_entry.id   AF-A0A7C6NAA1-F1
#
_cell.length_a   1.000
_cell.length_b   1.000
_cell.length_c   1.000
_cell.angle_alpha   90.00
_cell.angle_beta   90.00
_cell.angle_gamma   90.00
#
_symmetry.space_group_name_H-M   'P 1'
#
loop_
_entity.id
_entity.type
_entity.pdbx_description
1 polymer ?
#
loop_
_entity_poly.entity_id
_entity_poly.type
_entity_poly.pdbx_seq_one_letter_code
_entity_poly.pdbx_strand_id
1 'polypeptide(L)'
;MLGGAGDQKGSMSYILVMVAFFGVMYFLMIRPQKKKQKEEQNMRDSIQIGDEITTIGGIMGRVVTVKEDSLIIETGADRNKMKITRWAIQSNNTANDRAEAEKAAAKAAQEAEKEERAAARGKARKTRKTKNEDEE
;
A
#
# COMPACT_ATOMS: atom_id res chain seq x y z
N MET A 1 -61.06 17.69 -14.99
CA MET A 1 -60.72 17.68 -13.56
C MET A 1 -59.22 17.93 -13.42
N LEU A 2 -58.89 18.94 -12.60
CA LEU A 2 -57.59 19.39 -12.08
C LEU A 2 -56.32 19.14 -12.92
N GLY A 3 -55.80 20.24 -13.49
CA GLY A 3 -54.40 20.37 -13.88
C GLY A 3 -53.50 20.62 -12.67
N GLY A 4 -52.32 19.99 -12.67
CA GLY A 4 -51.24 20.21 -11.70
C GLY A 4 -50.18 21.16 -12.23
N ALA A 5 -50.55 22.43 -12.49
CA ALA A 5 -49.58 23.52 -12.66
C ALA A 5 -49.03 23.92 -11.28
N GLY A 6 -48.19 23.06 -10.72
CA GLY A 6 -47.52 23.24 -9.42
C GLY A 6 -46.27 22.36 -9.25
N ASP A 7 -46.04 21.41 -10.15
CA ASP A 7 -45.05 20.33 -9.98
C ASP A 7 -43.75 20.50 -10.80
N GLN A 8 -43.63 21.60 -11.57
CA GLN A 8 -42.44 21.85 -12.41
C GLN A 8 -41.21 22.30 -11.58
N LYS A 9 -41.44 22.94 -10.43
CA LYS A 9 -40.37 23.33 -9.49
C LYS A 9 -39.87 22.14 -8.68
N GLY A 10 -40.76 21.19 -8.36
CA GLY A 10 -40.45 19.91 -7.71
C GLY A 10 -39.65 18.98 -8.61
N SER A 11 -40.08 18.79 -9.85
CA SER A 11 -39.38 17.97 -10.84
C SER A 11 -38.01 18.53 -11.26
N MET A 12 -37.86 19.86 -11.43
CA MET A 12 -36.56 20.49 -11.65
C MET A 12 -35.64 20.34 -10.43
N SER A 13 -36.17 20.47 -9.21
CA SER A 13 -35.40 20.24 -7.98
C SER A 13 -34.95 18.78 -7.85
N TYR A 14 -35.78 17.83 -8.28
CA TYR A 14 -35.46 16.40 -8.25
C TYR A 14 -34.36 16.05 -9.25
N ILE A 15 -34.40 16.60 -10.47
CA ILE A 15 -33.34 16.43 -11.48
C ILE A 15 -32.03 17.02 -10.98
N LEU A 16 -32.07 18.19 -10.34
CA LEU A 16 -30.88 18.87 -9.82
C LEU A 16 -30.24 18.08 -8.66
N VAL A 17 -31.05 17.52 -7.76
CA VAL A 17 -30.59 16.61 -6.69
C VAL A 17 -30.04 15.31 -7.28
N MET A 18 -30.67 14.75 -8.32
CA MET A 18 -30.21 13.52 -8.98
C MET A 18 -28.84 13.73 -9.64
N VAL A 19 -28.67 14.82 -10.39
CA VAL A 19 -27.39 15.19 -11.02
C VAL A 19 -26.32 15.48 -9.96
N ALA A 20 -26.67 16.15 -8.86
CA ALA A 20 -25.75 16.38 -7.75
C ALA A 20 -25.31 15.06 -7.09
N PHE A 21 -26.24 14.13 -6.87
CA PHE A 21 -25.93 12.81 -6.30
C PHE A 21 -25.02 11.99 -7.22
N PHE A 22 -25.33 11.92 -8.52
CA PHE A 22 -24.45 11.27 -9.51
C PHE A 22 -23.08 11.97 -9.61
N GLY A 23 -23.04 13.30 -9.52
CA GLY A 23 -21.80 14.07 -9.52
C GLY A 23 -20.91 13.76 -8.32
N VAL A 24 -21.50 13.68 -7.12
CA VAL A 24 -20.78 13.33 -5.89
C VAL A 24 -20.30 11.88 -5.93
N MET A 25 -21.15 10.95 -6.35
CA MET A 25 -20.79 9.53 -6.46
C MET A 25 -19.68 9.29 -7.51
N TYR A 26 -19.75 9.97 -8.65
CA TYR A 26 -18.73 9.92 -9.71
C TYR A 26 -17.38 10.49 -9.22
N PHE A 27 -17.42 11.65 -8.54
CA PHE A 27 -16.22 12.29 -8.00
C PHE A 27 -15.56 11.44 -6.91
N LEU A 28 -16.37 10.85 -6.03
CA LEU A 28 -15.90 9.96 -4.97
C LEU A 28 -15.36 8.63 -5.48
N MET A 29 -15.78 8.12 -6.65
CA MET A 29 -15.27 6.85 -7.19
C MET A 29 -14.03 7.03 -8.09
N ILE A 30 -13.97 8.11 -8.89
CA ILE A 30 -12.85 8.33 -9.82
C ILE A 30 -11.55 8.70 -9.10
N ARG A 31 -11.64 9.49 -8.02
CA ARG A 31 -10.47 9.87 -7.24
C ARG A 31 -9.76 8.65 -6.60
N PRO A 32 -10.44 7.70 -5.93
CA PRO A 32 -9.80 6.50 -5.41
C PRO A 32 -9.40 5.52 -6.50
N GLN A 33 -10.15 5.38 -7.60
CA GLN A 33 -9.76 4.48 -8.69
C GLN A 33 -8.45 4.88 -9.35
N LYS A 34 -8.26 6.16 -9.67
CA LYS A 34 -7.00 6.64 -10.27
C LYS A 34 -5.80 6.42 -9.35
N LYS A 35 -6.00 6.57 -8.02
CA LYS A 35 -4.95 6.33 -7.03
C LYS A 35 -4.58 4.84 -6.97
N LYS A 36 -5.56 3.93 -6.91
CA LYS A 36 -5.34 2.48 -6.93
C LYS A 36 -4.67 2.01 -8.21
N GLN A 37 -5.11 2.48 -9.38
CA GLN A 37 -4.48 2.13 -10.65
C GLN A 37 -3.02 2.57 -10.72
N LYS A 38 -2.70 3.76 -10.22
CA LYS A 38 -1.31 4.26 -10.18
C LYS A 38 -0.45 3.46 -9.20
N GLU A 39 -0.98 3.06 -8.06
CA GLU A 39 -0.29 2.20 -7.08
C GLU A 39 -0.02 0.81 -7.68
N GLU A 40 -1.00 0.19 -8.34
CA GLU A 40 -0.82 -1.10 -9.02
C GLU A 40 0.18 -1.03 -10.17
N GLN A 41 0.17 0.07 -10.94
CA GLN A 41 1.12 0.27 -12.03
C GLN A 41 2.55 0.46 -11.50
N ASN A 42 2.72 1.28 -10.46
CA ASN A 42 4.01 1.47 -9.80
C ASN A 42 4.56 0.16 -9.21
N MET A 43 3.69 -0.69 -8.63
CA MET A 43 4.09 -2.01 -8.14
C MET A 43 4.65 -2.86 -9.28
N ARG A 44 3.96 -2.89 -10.41
CA ARG A 44 4.41 -3.62 -11.61
C ARG A 44 5.68 -3.06 -12.23
N ASP A 45 5.89 -1.75 -12.15
CA ASP A 45 7.11 -1.08 -12.62
C ASP A 45 8.32 -1.36 -11.71
N SER A 46 8.08 -1.59 -10.42
CA SER A 46 9.15 -1.88 -9.44
C SER A 46 9.72 -3.30 -9.51
N ILE A 47 9.20 -4.16 -10.40
CA ILE A 47 9.61 -5.56 -10.50
C ILE A 47 10.97 -5.68 -11.18
N GLN A 48 11.85 -6.44 -10.56
CA GLN A 48 13.22 -6.64 -11.02
C GLN A 48 13.49 -8.08 -11.44
N ILE A 49 14.61 -8.27 -12.14
CA ILE A 49 15.10 -9.60 -12.49
C ILE A 49 15.52 -10.32 -11.21
N GLY A 50 15.05 -11.55 -11.04
CA GLY A 50 15.31 -12.37 -9.84
C GLY A 50 14.20 -12.33 -8.80
N ASP A 51 13.20 -11.46 -8.95
CA ASP A 51 12.05 -11.42 -8.05
C ASP A 51 11.15 -12.65 -8.25
N GLU A 52 10.64 -13.17 -7.14
CA GLU A 52 9.61 -14.19 -7.11
C GLU A 52 8.23 -13.53 -7.11
N ILE A 53 7.43 -13.82 -8.14
CA ILE A 53 6.14 -13.18 -8.36
C ILE A 53 5.02 -14.20 -8.42
N THR A 54 3.84 -13.77 -7.99
CA THR A 54 2.59 -14.50 -8.17
C THR A 54 1.75 -13.79 -9.22
N THR A 55 1.37 -14.55 -10.24
CA THR A 55 0.45 -14.09 -11.29
C THR A 55 -1.00 -14.19 -10.83
N ILE A 56 -1.91 -13.47 -11.50
CA ILE A 56 -3.36 -13.47 -11.18
C ILE A 56 -3.97 -14.89 -11.27
N GLY A 57 -3.40 -15.77 -12.11
CA GLY A 57 -3.81 -17.16 -12.24
C GLY A 57 -3.29 -18.09 -11.14
N GLY A 58 -2.59 -17.58 -10.13
CA GLY A 58 -1.98 -18.37 -9.06
C GLY A 58 -0.66 -19.05 -9.43
N ILE A 59 -0.09 -18.75 -10.61
CA ILE A 59 1.22 -19.28 -11.01
C ILE A 59 2.29 -18.48 -10.29
N MET A 60 3.17 -19.18 -9.57
CA MET A 60 4.35 -18.63 -8.91
C MET A 60 5.60 -18.96 -9.71
N GLY A 61 6.49 -17.98 -9.85
CA GLY A 61 7.74 -18.17 -10.58
C GLY A 61 8.71 -17.02 -10.40
N ARG A 62 9.93 -17.20 -10.92
CA ARG A 62 11.00 -16.21 -10.85
C ARG A 62 11.10 -15.42 -12.15
N VAL A 63 11.25 -14.10 -12.04
CA VAL A 63 11.45 -13.21 -13.19
C VAL A 63 12.88 -13.37 -13.72
N VAL A 64 13.02 -13.68 -15.01
CA VAL A 64 14.32 -13.83 -15.69
C VAL A 64 14.61 -12.63 -16.58
N THR A 65 13.57 -12.02 -17.15
CA THR A 65 13.72 -10.87 -18.04
C THR A 65 12.53 -9.96 -17.90
N VAL A 66 12.78 -8.66 -17.76
CA VAL A 66 11.76 -7.61 -17.70
C VAL A 66 11.81 -6.80 -18.99
N LYS A 67 10.65 -6.58 -19.61
CA LYS A 67 10.43 -5.59 -20.68
C LYS A 67 9.28 -4.68 -20.26
N GLU A 68 9.07 -3.59 -20.99
CA GLU A 68 8.05 -2.58 -20.67
C GLU A 68 6.64 -3.16 -20.59
N ASP A 69 6.19 -4.00 -21.53
CA ASP A 69 4.82 -4.55 -21.50
C ASP A 69 4.73 -6.04 -21.11
N SER A 70 5.87 -6.73 -21.10
CA SER A 70 5.91 -8.19 -20.90
C SER A 70 7.14 -8.60 -20.14
N LEU A 71 7.07 -9.74 -19.47
CA LEU A 71 8.18 -10.30 -18.71
C LEU A 71 8.23 -11.81 -18.93
N ILE A 72 9.43 -12.36 -18.81
CA ILE A 72 9.68 -13.78 -18.93
C ILE A 72 9.90 -14.32 -17.53
N ILE A 73 9.06 -15.26 -17.14
CA ILE A 73 9.16 -15.97 -15.87
C ILE A 73 9.61 -17.41 -16.10
N GLU A 74 10.38 -17.93 -15.17
CA GLU A 74 10.63 -19.36 -15.01
C GLU A 74 9.69 -19.92 -13.95
N THR A 75 8.91 -20.93 -14.30
CA THR A 75 7.95 -21.61 -13.42
C THR A 75 8.20 -23.11 -13.37
N GLY A 76 7.92 -23.71 -12.21
CA GLY A 76 8.03 -25.15 -11.97
C GLY A 76 9.46 -25.69 -11.88
N ALA A 77 9.57 -26.99 -11.59
CA ALA A 77 10.86 -27.69 -11.48
C ALA A 77 11.61 -27.78 -12.83
N ASP A 78 10.87 -27.78 -13.93
CA ASP A 78 11.39 -27.89 -15.29
C ASP A 78 11.97 -26.57 -15.82
N ARG A 79 11.97 -25.50 -15.02
CA ARG A 79 12.43 -24.14 -15.38
C ARG A 79 11.84 -23.66 -16.70
N ASN A 80 10.55 -23.90 -16.89
CA ASN A 80 9.90 -23.58 -18.15
C ASN A 80 9.73 -22.06 -18.27
N LYS A 81 10.18 -21.49 -19.40
CA LYS A 81 10.15 -20.04 -19.64
C LYS A 81 8.83 -19.65 -20.29
N MET A 82 8.03 -18.86 -19.58
CA MET A 82 6.78 -18.32 -20.10
C MET A 82 6.84 -16.80 -20.19
N LYS A 83 6.36 -16.28 -21.32
CA LYS A 83 6.13 -14.84 -21.48
C LYS A 83 4.74 -14.52 -20.95
N ILE A 84 4.69 -13.62 -19.98
CA ILE A 84 3.45 -13.10 -19.41
C ILE A 84 3.43 -11.57 -19.55
N THR A 85 2.24 -11.01 -19.56
CA THR A 85 2.07 -9.55 -19.60
C THR A 85 2.33 -8.96 -18.22
N ARG A 86 2.85 -7.73 -18.19
CA ARG A 86 3.13 -7.03 -16.93
C ARG A 86 1.89 -6.78 -16.08
N TRP A 87 0.73 -6.62 -16.70
CA TRP A 87 -0.53 -6.47 -16.00
C TRP A 87 -0.99 -7.75 -15.29
N ALA A 88 -0.50 -8.92 -15.70
CA ALA A 88 -0.92 -10.21 -15.14
C ALA A 88 -0.26 -10.56 -13.79
N ILE A 89 0.51 -9.63 -13.23
CA ILE A 89 1.20 -9.80 -11.96
C ILE A 89 0.32 -9.27 -10.83
N GLN A 90 0.09 -10.12 -9.84
CA GLN A 90 -0.74 -9.83 -8.69
C GLN A 90 0.09 -9.36 -7.49
N SER A 91 1.20 -10.05 -7.21
CA SER A 91 2.10 -9.71 -6.10
C SER A 91 3.55 -10.01 -6.43
N ASN A 92 4.45 -9.24 -5.82
CA ASN A 92 5.88 -9.51 -5.79
C ASN A 92 6.25 -9.98 -4.37
N ASN A 93 6.52 -11.28 -4.23
CA ASN A 93 6.76 -11.90 -2.93
C ASN A 93 8.13 -11.47 -2.39
N THR A 94 9.15 -11.37 -3.24
CA THR A 94 10.48 -10.89 -2.85
C THR A 94 10.48 -9.42 -2.38
N ALA A 95 9.68 -8.56 -3.02
CA ALA A 95 9.51 -7.18 -2.57
C ALA A 95 8.73 -7.08 -1.26
N ASN A 96 7.72 -7.93 -1.06
CA ASN A 96 6.98 -7.98 0.21
C ASN A 96 7.86 -8.45 1.36
N ASP A 97 8.65 -9.51 1.17
CA ASP A 97 9.55 -10.03 2.21
C ASP A 97 10.63 -9.00 2.60
N ARG A 98 11.17 -8.26 1.61
CA ARG A 98 12.12 -7.16 1.87
C ARG A 98 11.46 -6.00 2.62
N ALA A 99 10.24 -5.62 2.27
CA ALA A 99 9.50 -4.57 2.95
C ALA A 99 9.14 -4.96 4.40
N GLU A 100 8.89 -6.23 4.66
CA GLU A 100 8.67 -6.76 6.02
C GLU A 100 9.96 -6.82 6.82
N ALA A 101 11.07 -7.26 6.21
CA ALA A 101 12.39 -7.27 6.84
C ALA A 101 12.87 -5.86 7.22
N GLU A 102 12.64 -4.87 6.35
CA GLU A 102 13.02 -3.47 6.60
C GLU A 102 12.16 -2.85 7.71
N LYS A 103 10.86 -3.16 7.76
CA LYS A 103 9.98 -2.76 8.87
C LYS A 103 10.34 -3.43 10.19
N ALA A 104 10.74 -4.70 10.16
CA ALA A 104 11.20 -5.43 11.33
C ALA A 104 12.52 -4.86 11.87
N ALA A 105 13.48 -4.55 10.98
CA ALA A 105 14.75 -3.93 11.33
C ALA A 105 14.57 -2.51 11.88
N ALA A 106 13.69 -1.69 11.26
CA ALA A 106 13.39 -0.35 11.74
C ALA A 106 12.68 -0.37 13.11
N LYS A 107 11.80 -1.34 13.35
CA LYS A 107 11.13 -1.51 14.64
C LYS A 107 12.11 -1.95 15.73
N ALA A 108 13.00 -2.89 15.42
CA ALA A 108 14.05 -3.34 16.34
C ALA A 108 15.03 -2.21 16.70
N ALA A 109 15.43 -1.39 15.71
CA ALA A 109 16.28 -0.23 15.95
C ALA A 109 15.59 0.84 16.83
N GLN A 110 14.29 1.09 16.60
CA GLN A 110 13.52 2.03 17.43
C GLN A 110 13.28 1.52 18.86
N GLU A 111 13.11 0.21 19.04
CA GLU A 111 12.99 -0.41 20.36
C GLU A 111 14.32 -0.36 21.11
N ALA A 112 15.44 -0.66 20.46
CA ALA A 112 16.78 -0.54 21.03
C ALA A 112 17.13 0.90 21.43
N GLU A 113 16.82 1.90 20.59
CA GLU A 113 17.07 3.32 20.91
C GLU A 113 16.16 3.81 22.06
N LYS A 114 14.92 3.32 22.14
CA LYS A 114 14.01 3.61 23.28
C LYS A 114 14.51 2.98 24.57
N GLU A 115 15.01 1.76 24.52
CA GLU A 115 15.54 1.04 25.68
C GLU A 115 16.83 1.70 26.20
N GLU A 116 17.71 2.13 25.29
CA GLU A 116 18.93 2.88 25.62
C GLU A 116 18.61 4.27 26.20
N ARG A 117 17.65 5.01 25.61
CA ARG A 117 17.15 6.28 26.17
C ARG A 117 16.46 6.11 27.53
N ALA A 118 15.75 5.01 27.76
CA ALA A 118 15.12 4.69 29.04
C ALA A 118 16.18 4.35 30.11
N ALA A 119 17.20 3.58 29.76
CA ALA A 119 18.32 3.24 30.64
C ALA A 119 19.17 4.47 31.00
N ALA A 120 19.42 5.38 30.04
CA ALA A 120 20.13 6.64 30.27
C ALA A 120 19.36 7.57 31.23
N ARG A 121 18.04 7.67 31.10
CA ARG A 121 17.17 8.41 32.03
C ARG A 121 17.15 7.79 33.44
N GLY A 122 17.17 6.46 33.54
CA GLY A 122 17.22 5.75 34.82
C GLY A 122 18.53 5.96 35.58
N LYS A 123 19.67 5.93 34.87
CA LYS A 123 21.00 6.16 35.46
C LYS A 123 21.20 7.60 35.94
N ALA A 124 20.72 8.60 35.19
CA ALA A 124 20.79 10.02 35.58
C ALA A 124 19.92 10.37 36.81
N ARG A 125 18.82 9.65 37.03
CA ARG A 125 17.96 9.81 38.22
C ARG A 125 18.57 9.18 39.47
N LYS A 126 19.38 8.12 39.33
CA LYS A 126 20.05 7.43 40.45
C LYS A 126 21.28 8.21 40.95
N THR A 127 22.06 8.80 40.05
CA THR A 127 23.25 9.62 40.39
C THR A 127 22.90 10.94 41.08
N ARG A 128 21.71 11.50 40.84
CA ARG A 128 21.23 12.68 41.59
C ARG A 128 20.69 12.38 42.98
N LYS A 129 20.34 11.12 43.29
CA LYS A 129 19.79 10.76 44.61
C LYS A 129 20.88 10.41 45.62
N THR A 130 21.93 9.69 45.18
CA THR A 130 23.06 9.34 46.05
C THR A 130 23.87 10.55 46.50
N LYS A 131 23.92 11.62 45.70
CA LYS A 131 24.70 12.83 46.06
C LYS A 131 24.03 13.71 47.14
N ASN A 132 22.75 13.49 47.43
CA ASN A 132 22.02 14.28 48.45
C ASN A 132 21.89 13.55 49.80
N GLU A 133 22.29 12.28 49.89
CA GLU A 133 22.24 11.49 51.15
C GLU A 133 23.59 11.51 51.90
N ASP A 134 24.66 12.02 51.28
CA ASP A 134 26.02 12.08 51.87
C ASP A 134 26.37 13.46 52.50
N GLU A 135 25.45 14.43 52.53
CA GLU A 135 25.66 15.80 53.06
C GLU A 135 24.77 16.19 54.27
N GLU A 136 24.03 15.25 54.88
CA GLU A 136 23.30 15.45 56.16
C GLU A 136 23.85 14.57 57.27
#